data_AF-A0A7C0U2C4-F1
#
_entry.id   AF-A0A7C0U2C4-F1
#
_cell.length_a   1.000
_cell.length_b   1.000
_cell.length_c   1.000
_cell.angle_alpha   90.00
_cell.angle_beta   90.00
_cell.angle_gamma   90.00
#
_symmetry.space_group_name_H-M   'P 1'
#
loop_
_entity.id
_entity.type
_entity.pdbx_description
1 polymer ?
#
loop_
_entity_poly.entity_id
_entity_poly.type
_entity_poly.pdbx_seq_one_letter_code
_entity_poly.pdbx_strand_id
1 'polypeptide(L)'
;MMEAAMETYEFEGKTIEDAINKACETLKVKREDLEIEVISEGKAGIFGLVGLKKAKIKVNFKKTKEKAIELAREMLEKLLSYFPMPTKIETEITEKEVRFNIIGDGSGILIGKQGQTLSELEHLFQKMVQKQWKGVL
;
A
#
# COMPACT_ATOMS: atom_id res chain seq x y z
N MET A 1 -8.16 -21.91 -11.03
CA MET A 1 -8.59 -20.50 -10.95
C MET A 1 -8.80 -20.21 -9.47
N MET A 2 -7.82 -19.60 -8.80
CA MET A 2 -7.93 -19.23 -7.38
C MET A 2 -8.05 -17.72 -7.32
N GLU A 3 -9.23 -17.24 -6.95
CA GLU A 3 -9.49 -15.85 -6.63
C GLU A 3 -8.59 -15.50 -5.43
N ALA A 4 -7.68 -14.54 -5.61
CA ALA A 4 -6.89 -14.03 -4.51
C ALA A 4 -7.87 -13.45 -3.50
N ALA A 5 -7.92 -14.00 -2.28
CA ALA A 5 -8.69 -13.42 -1.19
C ALA A 5 -8.24 -11.97 -1.02
N MET A 6 -9.05 -11.05 -1.52
CA MET A 6 -8.80 -9.62 -1.42
C MET A 6 -9.08 -9.26 0.03
N GLU A 7 -8.06 -8.81 0.76
CA GLU A 7 -8.26 -8.28 2.12
C GLU A 7 -9.24 -7.11 2.01
N THR A 8 -10.42 -7.32 2.59
CA THR A 8 -11.50 -6.34 2.61
C THR A 8 -11.78 -5.97 4.06
N TYR A 9 -12.09 -4.70 4.28
CA TYR A 9 -12.36 -4.13 5.59
C TYR A 9 -13.76 -3.51 5.57
N GLU A 10 -14.52 -3.63 6.65
CA GLU A 10 -15.85 -3.02 6.76
C GLU A 10 -15.84 -1.88 7.79
N PHE A 11 -16.47 -0.76 7.44
CA PHE A 11 -16.58 0.41 8.30
C PHE A 11 -18.01 0.93 8.36
N GLU A 12 -18.39 1.47 9.52
CA GLU A 12 -19.71 2.04 9.77
C GLU A 12 -19.65 3.50 10.23
N GLY A 13 -20.56 4.31 9.69
CA GLY A 13 -20.69 5.74 9.94
C GLY A 13 -22.15 6.17 10.09
N LYS A 14 -22.39 7.40 10.54
CA LYS A 14 -23.75 7.96 10.48
C LYS A 14 -24.12 8.24 9.02
N THR A 15 -23.15 8.69 8.24
CA THR A 15 -23.22 8.85 6.78
C THR A 15 -22.16 7.97 6.09
N ILE A 16 -22.28 7.82 4.76
CA ILE A 16 -21.24 7.17 3.94
C ILE A 16 -19.90 7.88 4.14
N GLU A 17 -19.90 9.22 4.14
CA GLU A 17 -18.69 10.03 4.29
C GLU A 17 -18.00 9.78 5.64
N ASP A 18 -18.78 9.66 6.73
CA ASP A 18 -18.23 9.31 8.05
C ASP A 18 -17.59 7.93 8.06
N ALA A 19 -18.18 6.96 7.36
CA ALA A 19 -17.64 5.62 7.25
C ALA A 19 -16.32 5.61 6.46
N ILE A 20 -16.25 6.41 5.39
CA ILE A 20 -15.04 6.57 4.57
C ILE A 20 -13.93 7.27 5.37
N ASN A 21 -14.23 8.35 6.08
CA ASN A 21 -13.25 9.05 6.91
C ASN A 21 -12.67 8.13 7.99
N LYS A 22 -13.50 7.32 8.66
CA LYS A 22 -13.03 6.29 9.59
C LYS A 22 -12.12 5.25 8.93
N ALA A 23 -12.45 4.81 7.72
CA ALA A 23 -11.62 3.87 6.98
C ALA A 23 -10.24 4.48 6.69
N CYS A 24 -10.19 5.70 6.17
CA CYS A 24 -8.95 6.43 5.87
C CYS A 24 -8.08 6.63 7.13
N GLU A 25 -8.67 7.03 8.25
CA GLU A 25 -7.95 7.22 9.52
C GLU A 25 -7.40 5.91 10.08
N THR A 26 -8.22 4.85 10.08
CA THR A 26 -7.85 3.55 10.64
C THR A 26 -6.76 2.88 9.82
N LEU A 27 -6.90 2.92 8.50
CA LEU A 27 -5.96 2.30 7.56
C LEU A 27 -4.76 3.20 7.23
N LYS A 28 -4.77 4.47 7.68
CA LYS A 28 -3.74 5.49 7.41
C LYS A 28 -3.45 5.68 5.92
N VAL A 29 -4.51 5.71 5.12
CA VAL A 29 -4.42 5.92 3.67
C VAL A 29 -5.38 7.00 3.22
N LYS A 30 -5.19 7.50 2.00
CA LYS A 30 -6.11 8.47 1.39
C LYS A 30 -7.29 7.73 0.76
N ARG A 31 -8.40 8.45 0.58
CA ARG A 31 -9.59 7.92 -0.13
C ARG A 31 -9.26 7.42 -1.54
N GLU A 32 -8.32 8.07 -2.22
CA GLU A 32 -7.87 7.68 -3.56
C GLU A 32 -7.21 6.30 -3.61
N ASP A 33 -6.63 5.86 -2.49
CA ASP A 33 -5.97 4.56 -2.32
C ASP A 33 -6.96 3.43 -2.00
N LEU A 34 -8.25 3.74 -1.83
CA LEU A 34 -9.29 2.78 -1.49
C LEU A 34 -10.27 2.55 -2.64
N GLU A 35 -10.60 1.29 -2.87
CA GLU A 35 -11.78 0.89 -3.64
C GLU A 35 -12.92 0.71 -2.64
N ILE A 36 -14.03 1.42 -2.86
CA ILE A 36 -15.10 1.57 -1.86
C ILE A 36 -16.38 1.01 -2.45
N GLU A 37 -16.94 0.02 -1.77
CA GLU A 37 -18.26 -0.54 -2.04
C GLU A 37 -19.23 -0.08 -0.95
N VAL A 38 -20.32 0.58 -1.35
CA VAL A 38 -21.36 1.01 -0.40
C VAL A 38 -22.31 -0.17 -0.17
N ILE A 39 -22.28 -0.73 1.04
CA ILE A 39 -23.14 -1.85 1.44
C ILE A 39 -24.51 -1.33 1.92
N SER A 40 -24.53 -0.18 2.60
CA SER A 40 -25.76 0.51 2.98
C SER A 40 -25.52 2.01 3.12
N GLU A 41 -26.41 2.82 2.55
CA GLU A 41 -26.32 4.29 2.65
C GLU A 41 -26.68 4.84 4.04
N GLY A 42 -27.24 3.99 4.91
CA GLY A 42 -27.88 4.43 6.14
C GLY A 42 -29.23 5.11 5.89
N LYS A 43 -30.10 5.14 6.89
CA LYS A 43 -31.38 5.87 6.82
C LYS A 43 -31.62 6.57 8.15
N ALA A 44 -31.85 7.88 8.07
CA ALA A 44 -32.36 8.65 9.18
C ALA A 44 -33.86 8.38 9.33
N GLY A 45 -34.27 7.92 10.51
CA GLY A 45 -35.68 7.81 10.84
C GLY A 45 -36.32 9.20 10.89
N ILE A 46 -37.54 9.29 10.38
CA ILE A 46 -38.35 10.51 10.46
C ILE A 46 -38.85 10.59 11.93
N PHE A 47 -38.68 11.74 12.58
CA PHE A 47 -39.19 12.02 13.93
C PHE A 47 -38.63 11.20 15.12
N GLY A 48 -37.43 10.63 15.04
CA GLY A 48 -36.79 9.97 16.21
C GLY A 48 -37.49 8.70 16.72
N LEU A 49 -38.56 8.26 16.03
CA LEU A 49 -39.35 7.07 16.37
C LEU A 49 -38.85 5.82 15.63
N VAL A 50 -38.14 5.99 14.52
CA VAL A 50 -37.56 4.91 13.73
C VAL A 50 -36.05 4.93 13.91
N GLY A 51 -35.48 3.82 14.37
CA GLY A 51 -34.05 3.72 14.70
C GLY A 51 -33.15 4.13 13.54
N LEU A 52 -32.03 4.80 13.87
CA LEU A 52 -31.02 5.16 12.89
C LEU A 52 -30.36 3.90 12.33
N LYS A 53 -30.53 3.65 11.03
CA LYS A 53 -29.73 2.66 10.32
C LYS A 53 -28.42 3.35 9.91
N LYS A 54 -27.28 2.86 10.41
CA LYS A 54 -25.95 3.37 10.04
C LYS A 54 -25.63 3.09 8.59
N ALA A 55 -24.81 3.96 7.99
CA ALA A 55 -24.16 3.67 6.73
C ALA A 55 -23.07 2.62 6.95
N LYS A 56 -22.92 1.69 6.00
CA LYS A 56 -21.89 0.66 6.00
C LYS A 56 -21.20 0.65 4.65
N ILE A 57 -19.87 0.61 4.66
CA ILE A 57 -19.03 0.45 3.47
C ILE A 57 -18.13 -0.77 3.65
N LYS A 58 -17.76 -1.37 2.54
CA LYS A 58 -16.65 -2.31 2.43
C LYS A 58 -15.56 -1.62 1.61
N VAL A 59 -14.32 -1.72 2.06
CA VAL A 59 -13.17 -1.14 1.36
C VAL A 59 -12.10 -2.19 1.13
N ASN A 60 -11.40 -2.04 0.02
CA ASN A 60 -10.13 -2.71 -0.23
C ASN A 60 -9.10 -1.65 -0.66
N PHE A 61 -7.81 -2.00 -0.65
CA PHE A 61 -6.79 -1.12 -1.22
C PHE A 61 -6.79 -1.24 -2.75
N LYS A 62 -6.81 -0.09 -3.44
CA LYS A 62 -6.59 -0.07 -4.89
C LYS A 62 -5.19 -0.61 -5.18
N LYS A 63 -5.14 -1.61 -6.05
CA LYS A 63 -3.90 -2.20 -6.54
C LYS A 63 -3.62 -1.69 -7.94
N THR A 64 -3.07 -0.47 -8.06
CA THR A 64 -2.53 0.02 -9.32
C THR A 64 -1.03 -0.25 -9.39
N LYS A 65 -0.49 -0.38 -10.61
CA LYS A 65 0.94 -0.58 -10.83
C LYS A 65 1.74 0.61 -10.28
N GLU A 66 1.26 1.82 -10.53
CA GLU A 66 1.89 3.07 -10.09
C GLU A 66 1.97 3.13 -8.56
N LYS A 67 0.89 2.75 -7.87
CA LYS A 67 0.87 2.76 -6.39
C LYS A 67 1.75 1.68 -5.80
N ALA A 68 1.80 0.50 -6.43
CA ALA A 68 2.71 -0.55 -6.01
C ALA A 68 4.18 -0.10 -6.16
N ILE A 69 4.53 0.61 -7.24
CA ILE A 69 5.88 1.18 -7.44
C ILE A 69 6.22 2.21 -6.35
N GLU A 70 5.27 3.10 -6.03
CA GLU A 70 5.43 4.11 -4.99
C GLU A 70 5.72 3.46 -3.63
N LEU A 71 4.91 2.48 -3.23
CA LEU A 71 5.05 1.78 -1.95
C LEU A 71 6.34 0.94 -1.90
N ALA A 72 6.72 0.30 -3.01
CA ALA A 72 7.98 -0.42 -3.12
C ALA A 72 9.19 0.51 -2.95
N ARG A 73 9.15 1.71 -3.55
CA ARG A 73 10.18 2.74 -3.35
C ARG A 73 10.28 3.17 -1.88
N GLU A 74 9.16 3.51 -1.24
CA GLU A 74 9.13 3.92 0.17
C GLU A 74 9.65 2.83 1.11
N MET A 75 9.32 1.57 0.83
CA MET A 75 9.86 0.44 1.56
C MET A 75 11.37 0.33 1.42
N LEU A 76 11.90 0.47 0.20
CA LEU A 76 13.34 0.45 -0.05
C LEU A 76 14.06 1.62 0.64
N GLU A 77 13.50 2.83 0.57
CA GLU A 77 14.02 4.01 1.29
C GLU A 77 14.09 3.77 2.79
N LYS A 78 13.03 3.19 3.37
CA LYS A 78 13.00 2.84 4.78
C LYS A 78 14.04 1.78 5.14
N LEU A 79 14.25 0.75 4.31
CA LEU A 79 15.30 -0.24 4.54
C LEU A 79 16.69 0.40 4.49
N LEU A 80 16.95 1.26 3.50
CA LEU A 80 18.23 1.93 3.33
C LEU A 80 18.50 2.97 4.44
N SER A 81 17.46 3.55 5.05
CA SER A 81 17.62 4.48 6.17
C SER A 81 18.27 3.87 7.42
N TYR A 82 18.31 2.54 7.53
CA TYR A 82 19.03 1.86 8.62
C TYR A 82 20.54 1.73 8.34
N PHE A 83 20.99 2.02 7.12
CA PHE A 83 22.40 2.05 6.78
C PHE A 83 22.99 3.43 7.11
N PRO A 84 24.22 3.48 7.66
CA PRO A 84 24.85 4.74 8.06
C PRO A 84 25.46 5.49 6.85
N MET A 85 24.69 5.68 5.78
CA MET A 85 25.12 6.39 4.57
C MET A 85 23.96 7.16 3.92
N PRO A 86 24.21 8.35 3.36
CA PRO A 86 23.22 9.04 2.55
C PRO A 86 23.00 8.28 1.24
N THR A 87 21.74 7.89 1.00
CA THR A 87 21.32 7.21 -0.23
C THR A 87 20.18 7.96 -0.89
N LYS A 88 20.26 8.14 -2.21
CA LYS A 88 19.17 8.58 -3.07
C LYS A 88 18.67 7.39 -3.88
N ILE A 89 17.36 7.29 -4.06
CA ILE A 89 16.75 6.29 -4.95
C ILE A 89 16.18 6.99 -6.17
N GLU A 90 16.55 6.51 -7.35
CA GLU A 90 15.95 6.90 -8.62
C GLU A 90 15.15 5.73 -9.18
N THR A 91 13.94 6.00 -9.68
CA THR A 91 13.06 4.96 -10.22
C THR A 91 12.96 5.10 -11.72
N GLU A 92 13.29 4.02 -12.45
CA GLU A 92 13.06 3.90 -13.88
C GLU A 92 11.95 2.89 -14.13
N ILE A 93 10.93 3.32 -14.88
CA ILE A 93 9.79 2.47 -15.23
C ILE A 93 9.86 2.18 -16.72
N THR A 94 9.90 0.89 -17.06
CA THR A 94 9.76 0.41 -18.44
C THR A 94 8.50 -0.44 -18.56
N GLU A 95 8.13 -0.82 -19.79
CA GLU A 95 7.02 -1.75 -20.01
C GLU A 95 7.25 -3.10 -19.33
N LYS A 96 8.51 -3.56 -19.26
CA LYS A 96 8.88 -4.90 -18.79
C LYS A 96 9.22 -4.98 -17.31
N GLU A 97 9.87 -3.93 -16.78
CA GLU A 97 10.39 -3.94 -15.42
C GLU A 97 10.43 -2.55 -14.80
N VAL A 98 10.52 -2.54 -13.47
CA VAL A 98 10.74 -1.36 -12.64
C VAL A 98 12.12 -1.50 -12.03
N ARG A 99 13.01 -0.53 -12.30
CA ARG A 99 14.36 -0.51 -11.74
C ARG A 99 14.47 0.57 -10.67
N PHE A 100 14.99 0.18 -9.50
CA PHE A 100 15.33 1.10 -8.42
C PHE A 100 16.85 1.26 -8.38
N ASN A 101 17.33 2.43 -8.80
CA ASN A 101 18.75 2.77 -8.79
C ASN A 101 19.10 3.40 -7.43
N ILE A 102 19.99 2.77 -6.68
CA ILE A 102 20.49 3.26 -5.39
C ILE A 102 21.80 4.01 -5.62
N ILE A 103 21.81 5.31 -5.31
CA ILE A 103 22.97 6.19 -5.48
C ILE A 103 23.43 6.64 -4.09
N GLY A 104 24.68 6.39 -3.73
CA GLY A 104 25.22 6.83 -2.44
C GLY A 104 26.73 6.64 -2.27
N ASP A 105 27.31 7.48 -1.42
CA ASP A 105 28.73 7.45 -1.07
C ASP A 105 28.96 6.35 -0.03
N GLY A 106 29.61 5.25 -0.42
CA GLY A 106 29.74 4.04 0.41
C GLY A 106 29.07 2.79 -0.17
N SER A 107 28.76 2.79 -1.47
CA SER A 107 28.17 1.66 -2.21
C SER A 107 28.86 0.31 -1.97
N GLY A 108 30.14 0.29 -1.58
CA GLY A 108 30.86 -0.93 -1.22
C GLY A 108 30.23 -1.74 -0.08
N ILE A 109 29.53 -1.09 0.87
CA ILE A 109 28.80 -1.80 1.95
C ILE A 109 27.56 -2.49 1.40
N LEU A 110 26.81 -1.82 0.52
CA LEU A 110 25.59 -2.36 -0.09
C LEU A 110 25.90 -3.42 -1.14
N ILE A 111 26.99 -3.26 -1.90
CA ILE A 111 27.46 -4.26 -2.85
C ILE A 111 27.98 -5.49 -2.08
N GLY A 112 28.76 -5.25 -1.02
CA GLY A 112 29.40 -6.32 -0.26
C GLY A 112 30.48 -7.05 -1.08
N LYS A 113 31.08 -8.08 -0.49
CA LYS A 113 32.11 -8.86 -1.17
C LYS A 113 31.50 -9.60 -2.36
N GLN A 114 32.01 -9.33 -3.57
CA GLN A 114 31.53 -9.95 -4.82
C GLN A 114 30.02 -9.76 -5.08
N GLY A 115 29.39 -8.70 -4.55
CA GLY A 115 27.97 -8.44 -4.78
C GLY A 115 27.01 -9.19 -3.84
N GLN A 116 27.50 -9.97 -2.88
CA GLN A 116 26.66 -10.83 -2.05
C GLN A 116 25.60 -10.06 -1.24
N THR A 117 25.97 -8.93 -0.63
CA THR A 117 25.04 -8.12 0.16
C THR A 117 23.92 -7.53 -0.71
N LEU A 118 24.27 -7.11 -1.93
CA LEU A 118 23.29 -6.59 -2.88
C LEU A 118 22.28 -7.67 -3.27
N SER A 119 22.76 -8.87 -3.58
CA SER A 119 21.89 -10.00 -3.95
C SER A 119 20.95 -10.42 -2.81
N GLU A 120 21.43 -10.41 -1.56
CA GLU A 120 20.59 -10.71 -0.40
C GLU A 120 19.51 -9.64 -0.16
N LEU A 121 19.89 -8.36 -0.26
CA LEU A 121 18.96 -7.24 -0.14
C LEU A 121 17.90 -7.29 -1.24
N GLU A 122 18.30 -7.52 -2.49
CA GLU A 122 17.41 -7.66 -3.63
C GLU A 122 16.41 -8.81 -3.42
N HIS A 123 16.90 -9.99 -3.00
CA HIS A 123 16.04 -11.15 -2.76
C HIS A 123 15.03 -10.89 -1.63
N LEU A 124 15.47 -10.28 -0.54
CA LEU A 124 14.59 -9.90 0.56
C LEU A 124 13.53 -8.90 0.09
N PHE A 125 13.94 -7.88 -0.67
CA PHE A 125 13.06 -6.86 -1.22
C PHE A 125 12.02 -7.46 -2.17
N GLN A 126 12.44 -8.31 -3.11
CA GLN A 126 11.54 -9.03 -4.01
C GLN A 126 10.52 -9.86 -3.24
N LYS A 127 10.94 -10.59 -2.20
CA LYS A 127 10.01 -11.36 -1.35
C LYS A 127 8.99 -10.47 -0.64
N MET A 128 9.40 -9.30 -0.14
CA MET A 128 8.51 -8.35 0.51
C MET A 128 7.48 -7.78 -0.48
N VAL A 129 7.93 -7.38 -1.66
CA VAL A 129 7.06 -6.86 -2.72
C VAL A 129 6.05 -7.92 -3.18
N GLN A 130 6.50 -9.15 -3.44
CA GLN A 130 5.62 -10.25 -3.84
C GLN A 130 4.57 -10.60 -2.78
N LYS A 131 4.93 -10.51 -1.50
CA LYS A 131 3.99 -10.78 -0.40
C LYS A 131 2.87 -9.72 -0.34
N GLN A 132 3.19 -8.45 -0.58
CA GLN A 132 2.22 -7.35 -0.49
C GLN A 132 1.44 -7.10 -1.79
N TRP A 133 2.08 -7.24 -2.96
CA TRP A 133 1.51 -6.90 -4.27
C TRP A 133 1.52 -8.06 -5.26
N LYS A 134 1.11 -9.24 -4.79
CA LYS A 134 1.00 -10.45 -5.62
C LYS A 134 0.29 -10.16 -6.96
N GLY A 135 1.02 -10.25 -8.07
CA GLY A 135 0.50 -10.10 -9.43
C GLY A 135 0.41 -8.68 -9.98
N VAL A 136 0.96 -7.67 -9.28
CA VAL A 136 0.92 -6.25 -9.70
C VAL A 136 2.33 -5.73 -10.08
N LEU A 137 3.37 -6.25 -9.43
CA LEU A 137 4.78 -6.00 -9.67
C LEU A 137 5.53 -7.31 -9.90
#